data_AF-A0A6C0K883-F1
#
_entry.id   AF-A0A6C0K883-F1
#
_cell.length_a   1.000
_cell.length_b   1.000
_cell.length_c   1.000
_cell.angle_alpha   90.00
_cell.angle_beta   90.00
_cell.angle_gamma   90.00
#
_symmetry.space_group_name_H-M   'P 1'
#
loop_
_entity.id
_entity.type
_entity.pdbx_description
1 polymer ?
#
loop_
_entity_poly.entity_id
_entity_poly.type
_entity_poly.pdbx_seq_one_letter_code
_entity_poly.pdbx_strand_id
1 'polypeptide(L)'
;MAYKSLKVELLIALLKNLSARPAEGEPTMTSVVKAQCANVKSRKFPQVRCPYPATKDEFCCRHWKKPRRFIVNKPNHLVTRSMDSAIKRIQNWWKRYQGNVLRKQRSLVFFARDLCNNDRELATFEPLSSIPRDYFIVFQDKGTDRYWGFDIRSLVNQYEQCGKLENPYTKELVSAEGLEQFHLRVDILRKLKKPLHFEEISGLTAEQSWNLRVLDVCLRLDMLGYRIATQWFSDLTAPENQKLYINLHSLWNSNLDLPVELKNRIVPNHNETLTRLFKLPPHKIMFKTELNSLRRMNLNLIERLISSADSQSDKVIGAMYTVIGISTVSKECRRAYPWLSEATA
;
A
#
# COMPACT_ATOMS: atom_id res chain seq x y z
N MET A 1 -24.85 24.88 -4.69
CA MET A 1 -23.60 25.04 -5.47
C MET A 1 -22.83 26.30 -5.09
N ALA A 2 -23.45 27.49 -5.02
CA ALA A 2 -22.79 28.75 -4.65
C ALA A 2 -22.06 28.74 -3.29
N TYR A 3 -22.63 28.10 -2.27
CA TYR A 3 -22.06 28.05 -0.91
C TYR A 3 -20.77 27.20 -0.79
N LYS A 4 -20.58 26.22 -1.69
CA LYS A 4 -19.36 25.38 -1.73
C LYS A 4 -18.25 26.04 -2.57
N SER A 5 -18.60 26.65 -3.70
CA SER A 5 -17.68 27.47 -4.51
C SER A 5 -17.07 28.62 -3.70
N LEU A 6 -17.86 29.29 -2.86
CA LEU A 6 -17.37 30.35 -1.96
C LEU A 6 -16.36 29.80 -0.93
N LYS A 7 -16.57 28.57 -0.42
CA LYS A 7 -15.63 27.91 0.50
C LYS A 7 -14.31 27.57 -0.19
N VAL A 8 -14.31 27.17 -1.46
CA VAL A 8 -13.09 26.87 -2.23
C VAL A 8 -12.26 28.14 -2.46
N GLU A 9 -12.88 29.26 -2.81
CA GLU A 9 -12.18 30.55 -2.97
C GLU A 9 -11.63 31.10 -1.63
N LEU A 10 -12.40 30.99 -0.55
CA LEU A 10 -11.92 31.29 0.81
C LEU A 10 -10.78 30.35 1.23
N LEU A 11 -10.81 29.08 0.83
CA LEU A 11 -9.73 28.12 1.06
C LEU A 11 -8.47 28.55 0.31
N ILE A 12 -8.58 28.95 -0.97
CA ILE A 12 -7.45 29.45 -1.77
C ILE A 12 -6.82 30.70 -1.11
N ALA A 13 -7.65 31.57 -0.52
CA ALA A 13 -7.17 32.74 0.23
C ALA A 13 -6.51 32.36 1.58
N LEU A 14 -7.08 31.41 2.33
CA LEU A 14 -6.55 30.91 3.61
C LEU A 14 -5.27 30.07 3.44
N LEU A 15 -5.14 29.36 2.32
CA LEU A 15 -4.00 28.49 1.98
C LEU A 15 -2.70 29.26 1.71
N LYS A 16 -2.75 30.58 1.48
CA LYS A 16 -1.53 31.41 1.42
C LYS A 16 -0.73 31.38 2.74
N ASN A 17 -1.35 30.95 3.85
CA ASN A 17 -0.78 30.98 5.21
C ASN A 17 -0.71 29.61 5.92
N LEU A 18 -1.09 28.50 5.28
CA LEU A 18 -1.09 27.19 5.94
C LEU A 18 0.30 26.53 5.95
N SER A 19 1.03 26.83 7.04
CA SER A 19 2.20 26.08 7.52
C SER A 19 1.79 24.66 7.87
N ALA A 20 2.36 23.66 7.20
CA ALA A 20 2.23 22.26 7.56
C ALA A 20 2.62 22.06 9.05
N ARG A 21 1.65 21.67 9.88
CA ARG A 21 1.94 21.15 11.21
C ARG A 21 2.22 19.63 11.07
N PRO A 22 3.32 19.12 11.64
CA PRO A 22 3.52 17.68 11.78
C PRO A 22 2.42 17.10 12.70
N ALA A 23 2.05 15.85 12.46
CA ALA A 23 1.20 15.10 13.37
C ALA A 23 2.01 14.76 14.63
N GLU A 24 1.47 15.10 15.79
CA GLU A 24 2.00 14.70 17.09
C GLU A 24 1.69 13.22 17.35
N GLY A 25 2.64 12.49 17.93
CA GLY A 25 2.38 11.23 18.62
C GLY A 25 3.03 9.98 18.00
N GLU A 26 4.26 9.68 18.41
CA GLU A 26 4.71 8.29 18.56
C GLU A 26 5.12 8.10 20.03
N PRO A 27 4.51 7.15 20.76
CA PRO A 27 4.93 6.81 22.12
C PRO A 27 6.16 5.91 22.06
N THR A 28 7.31 6.41 22.50
CA THR A 28 8.53 5.61 22.61
C THR A 28 8.48 4.69 23.84
N MET A 29 8.64 3.39 23.58
CA MET A 29 8.78 2.32 24.57
C MET A 29 9.92 2.62 25.56
N THR A 30 9.58 2.74 26.86
CA THR A 30 10.52 3.02 27.95
C THR A 30 11.33 1.78 28.33
N SER A 31 12.61 1.74 27.97
CA SER A 31 13.60 1.00 28.76
C SER A 31 14.01 1.87 29.95
N VAL A 32 13.86 1.38 31.17
CA VAL A 32 14.19 2.13 32.39
C VAL A 32 15.71 2.17 32.54
N VAL A 33 16.37 3.05 31.80
CA VAL A 33 17.76 3.41 32.01
C VAL A 33 17.82 4.21 33.31
N LYS A 34 18.45 3.66 34.36
CA LYS A 34 18.67 4.40 35.62
C LYS A 34 19.42 5.70 35.30
N ALA A 35 18.83 6.83 35.67
CA ALA A 35 19.38 8.14 35.38
C ALA A 35 20.80 8.28 35.96
N GLN A 36 21.72 8.88 35.19
CA GLN A 36 23.09 9.14 35.64
C GLN A 36 23.11 10.29 36.67
N CYS A 37 24.02 10.23 37.64
CA CYS A 37 24.20 11.28 38.66
C CYS A 37 24.39 12.66 38.03
N ALA A 38 23.64 13.67 38.52
CA ALA A 38 23.64 15.05 38.02
C ALA A 38 24.81 15.91 38.54
N ASN A 39 25.74 15.37 39.34
CA ASN A 39 26.92 16.09 39.85
C ASN A 39 28.10 16.04 38.84
N VAL A 40 29.02 17.00 38.95
CA VAL A 40 30.34 16.93 38.29
C VAL A 40 31.14 15.72 38.79
N LYS A 41 32.10 15.23 37.99
CA LYS A 41 32.94 14.07 38.32
C LYS A 41 33.83 14.36 39.52
N SER A 42 34.45 15.53 39.57
CA SER A 42 35.23 16.00 40.70
C SER A 42 35.49 17.51 40.62
N ARG A 43 36.06 18.10 41.68
CA ARG A 43 36.52 19.50 41.68
C ARG A 43 37.62 19.78 40.65
N LYS A 44 38.46 18.78 40.34
CA LYS A 44 39.53 18.89 39.34
C LYS A 44 39.00 18.77 37.90
N PHE A 45 37.81 18.19 37.73
CA PHE A 45 37.18 17.96 36.43
C PHE A 45 35.69 18.39 36.44
N PRO A 46 35.40 19.70 36.62
CA PRO A 46 34.02 20.21 36.63
C PRO A 46 33.30 20.02 35.28
N GLN A 47 34.04 19.88 34.19
CA GLN A 47 33.54 19.71 32.82
C GLN A 47 33.10 18.28 32.49
N VAL A 48 33.27 17.32 33.40
CA VAL A 48 32.88 15.93 33.18
C VAL A 48 31.75 15.58 34.15
N ARG A 49 30.69 14.94 33.68
CA ARG A 49 29.61 14.43 34.53
C ARG A 49 30.06 13.20 35.32
N CYS A 50 29.55 13.04 36.54
CA CYS A 50 29.78 11.85 37.35
C CYS A 50 29.30 10.57 36.62
N PRO A 51 30.12 9.50 36.51
CA PRO A 51 29.74 8.28 35.79
C PRO A 51 28.76 7.37 36.54
N TYR A 52 28.56 7.59 37.84
CA TYR A 52 27.73 6.71 38.68
C TYR A 52 26.22 6.94 38.47
N PRO A 53 25.38 5.89 38.60
CA PRO A 53 23.93 6.05 38.56
C PRO A 53 23.42 6.90 39.72
N ALA A 54 22.34 7.63 39.50
CA ALA A 54 21.60 8.30 40.54
C ALA A 54 20.91 7.26 41.41
N THR A 55 21.20 7.29 42.71
CA THR A 55 20.64 6.37 43.70
C THR A 55 19.84 7.09 44.78
N LYS A 56 20.02 8.41 44.91
CA LYS A 56 19.24 9.30 45.77
C LYS A 56 18.86 10.54 44.97
N ASP A 57 17.57 10.66 44.67
CA ASP A 57 17.02 11.68 43.76
C ASP A 57 17.80 11.73 42.44
N GLU A 58 18.43 12.86 42.14
CA GLU A 58 19.24 13.07 40.94
C GLU A 58 20.74 12.75 41.12
N PHE A 59 21.17 12.31 42.30
CA PHE A 59 22.59 12.17 42.67
C PHE A 59 22.96 10.74 43.10
N CYS A 60 24.24 10.37 42.97
CA CYS A 60 24.74 9.11 43.50
C CYS A 60 24.99 9.20 45.02
N CYS A 61 25.20 8.05 45.66
CA CYS A 61 25.48 7.93 47.09
C CYS A 61 26.69 8.76 47.56
N ARG A 62 27.63 9.11 46.68
CA ARG A 62 28.80 9.96 47.01
C ARG A 62 28.49 11.46 46.97
N HIS A 63 27.46 11.86 46.23
CA HIS A 63 27.23 13.25 45.84
C HIS A 63 25.98 13.88 46.43
N TRP A 64 25.11 13.11 47.09
CA TRP A 64 23.84 13.61 47.63
C TRP A 64 23.99 14.61 48.79
N LYS A 65 25.02 14.49 49.64
CA LYS A 65 25.20 15.38 50.82
C LYS A 65 25.70 16.79 50.48
N LYS A 66 26.53 16.94 49.43
CA LYS A 66 27.12 18.22 48.98
C LYS A 66 27.15 18.28 47.45
N PRO A 67 25.99 18.43 46.79
CA PRO A 67 25.90 18.36 45.34
C PRO A 67 26.52 19.58 44.65
N ARG A 68 27.19 19.35 43.52
CA ARG A 68 27.61 20.39 42.55
C ARG A 68 27.09 20.01 41.17
N ARG A 69 25.96 20.57 40.77
CA ARG A 69 25.28 20.14 39.55
C ARG A 69 26.19 20.35 38.33
N PHE A 70 26.32 19.33 37.50
CA PHE A 70 26.98 19.41 36.21
C PHE A 70 26.10 20.22 35.27
N ILE A 71 26.59 21.40 34.89
CA ILE A 71 25.93 22.25 33.90
C ILE A 71 26.57 21.93 32.56
N VAL A 72 25.77 21.44 31.62
CA VAL A 72 26.22 21.35 30.23
C VAL A 72 26.32 22.79 29.73
N ASN A 73 27.54 23.29 29.57
CA ASN A 73 27.77 24.47 28.76
C ASN A 73 27.39 24.08 27.33
N LYS A 74 26.11 24.24 26.98
CA LYS A 74 25.71 24.26 25.58
C LYS A 74 26.53 25.37 24.94
N PRO A 75 27.22 25.14 23.81
CA PRO A 75 27.89 26.24 23.13
C PRO A 75 26.87 27.36 22.97
N ASN A 76 27.20 28.55 23.48
CA ASN A 76 26.44 29.75 23.22
C ASN A 76 26.59 30.05 21.73
N HIS A 77 25.80 29.38 20.90
CA HIS A 77 25.48 29.90 19.59
C HIS A 77 24.66 31.16 19.87
N LEU A 78 25.33 32.30 19.95
CA LEU A 78 24.68 33.59 20.02
C LEU A 78 23.90 33.76 18.71
N VAL A 79 22.65 33.30 18.70
CA VAL A 79 21.74 33.55 17.58
C VAL A 79 21.40 35.03 17.63
N THR A 80 22.07 35.81 16.78
CA THR A 80 21.76 37.23 16.66
C THR A 80 20.35 37.40 16.10
N ARG A 81 19.72 38.56 16.33
CA ARG A 81 18.40 38.88 15.72
C ARG A 81 18.42 38.75 14.19
N SER A 82 19.55 39.06 13.55
CA SER A 82 19.76 38.88 12.12
C SER A 82 19.74 37.40 11.71
N MET A 83 20.42 36.54 12.47
CA MET A 83 20.42 35.09 12.24
C MET A 83 19.04 34.48 12.47
N ASP A 84 18.32 34.87 13.53
CA ASP A 84 16.95 34.40 13.78
C ASP A 84 16.00 34.82 12.65
N SER A 85 16.12 36.06 12.15
CA SER A 85 15.37 36.54 11.00
C SER A 85 15.68 35.73 9.73
N ALA A 86 16.97 35.45 9.46
CA ALA A 86 17.38 34.61 8.34
C ALA A 86 16.83 33.17 8.46
N ILE A 87 16.94 32.56 9.65
CA ILE A 87 16.38 31.23 9.94
C ILE A 87 14.87 31.21 9.67
N LYS A 88 14.13 32.19 10.19
CA LYS A 88 12.69 32.32 9.95
C LYS A 88 12.36 32.47 8.46
N ARG A 89 13.15 33.25 7.70
CA ARG A 89 12.98 33.38 6.25
C ARG A 89 13.17 32.04 5.53
N ILE A 90 14.23 31.30 5.87
CA ILE A 90 14.51 29.98 5.29
C ILE A 90 13.39 29.00 5.64
N GLN A 91 12.97 28.95 6.91
CA GLN A 91 11.87 28.09 7.35
C GLN A 91 10.56 28.44 6.63
N ASN A 92 10.23 29.72 6.49
CA ASN A 92 9.03 30.16 5.78
C ASN A 92 9.09 29.83 4.29
N TRP A 93 10.25 30.01 3.67
CA TRP A 93 10.47 29.61 2.28
C TRP A 93 10.28 28.11 2.12
N TRP A 94 10.89 27.30 2.98
CA TRP A 94 10.79 25.84 2.94
C TRP A 94 9.36 25.35 3.16
N LYS A 95 8.64 25.91 4.15
CA LYS A 95 7.23 25.61 4.40
C LYS A 95 6.35 25.91 3.19
N ARG A 96 6.57 27.06 2.54
CA ARG A 96 5.84 27.44 1.31
C ARG A 96 6.19 26.53 0.15
N TYR A 97 7.47 26.23 -0.03
CA TYR A 97 7.93 25.32 -1.07
C TYR A 97 7.32 23.93 -0.91
N GLN A 98 7.41 23.34 0.29
CA GLN A 98 6.80 22.04 0.60
C GLN A 98 5.28 22.06 0.41
N GLY A 99 4.58 23.09 0.88
CA GLY A 99 3.14 23.23 0.68
C GLY A 99 2.76 23.27 -0.80
N ASN A 100 3.51 24.02 -1.62
CA ASN A 100 3.30 24.10 -3.06
C ASN A 100 3.58 22.77 -3.78
N VAL A 101 4.63 22.05 -3.38
CA VAL A 101 4.94 20.71 -3.91
C VAL A 101 3.82 19.74 -3.56
N LEU A 102 3.39 19.69 -2.30
CA LEU A 102 2.31 18.82 -1.85
C LEU A 102 0.97 19.14 -2.55
N ARG A 103 0.66 20.44 -2.73
CA ARG A 103 -0.54 20.87 -3.45
C ARG A 103 -0.56 20.37 -4.90
N LYS A 104 0.58 20.45 -5.59
CA LYS A 104 0.71 19.93 -6.96
C LYS A 104 0.53 18.41 -7.01
N GLN A 105 0.92 17.70 -5.95
CA GLN A 105 0.89 16.24 -5.90
C GLN A 105 -0.41 15.63 -5.33
N ARG A 106 -1.20 16.35 -4.53
CA ARG A 106 -2.25 15.71 -3.70
C ARG A 106 -3.66 16.32 -3.77
N SER A 107 -3.90 17.27 -4.67
CA SER A 107 -5.13 18.09 -4.70
C SER A 107 -5.24 19.05 -3.51
N LEU A 108 -6.05 20.10 -3.67
CA LEU A 108 -6.33 21.09 -2.62
C LEU A 108 -7.09 20.46 -1.44
N VAL A 109 -7.96 19.49 -1.73
CA VAL A 109 -8.81 18.82 -0.75
C VAL A 109 -8.02 17.94 0.22
N PHE A 110 -6.78 17.57 -0.12
CA PHE A 110 -5.87 16.89 0.79
C PHE A 110 -5.67 17.62 2.13
N PHE A 111 -5.69 18.95 2.12
CA PHE A 111 -5.51 19.77 3.32
C PHE A 111 -6.80 19.96 4.13
N ALA A 112 -7.96 19.64 3.56
CA ALA A 112 -9.27 19.85 4.13
C ALA A 112 -10.12 18.59 3.93
N ARG A 113 -9.86 17.57 4.77
CA ARG A 113 -10.52 16.26 4.68
C ARG A 113 -12.05 16.36 4.77
N ASP A 114 -12.55 17.34 5.50
CA ASP A 114 -13.99 17.61 5.68
C ASP A 114 -14.70 18.04 4.39
N LEU A 115 -13.96 18.34 3.32
CA LEU A 115 -14.54 18.59 2.00
C LEU A 115 -14.81 17.31 1.21
N CYS A 116 -14.32 16.15 1.70
CA CYS A 116 -14.64 14.86 1.10
C CYS A 116 -16.13 14.53 1.32
N ASN A 117 -16.70 13.80 0.37
CA ASN A 117 -18.07 13.34 0.38
C ASN A 117 -18.28 12.15 1.32
N ASN A 118 -17.21 11.45 1.69
CA ASN A 118 -17.20 10.42 2.72
C ASN A 118 -16.51 10.92 4.00
N ASP A 119 -16.94 10.39 5.14
CA ASP A 119 -16.41 10.70 6.48
C ASP A 119 -15.53 9.57 7.04
N ARG A 120 -15.62 8.37 6.46
CA ARG A 120 -14.92 7.15 6.90
C ARG A 120 -14.15 6.48 5.78
N GLU A 121 -13.12 5.74 6.18
CA GLU A 121 -12.32 4.85 5.34
C GLU A 121 -13.03 3.53 5.07
N LEU A 122 -12.90 2.99 3.85
CA LEU A 122 -13.59 1.79 3.40
C LEU A 122 -13.12 0.53 4.13
N ALA A 123 -11.82 0.36 4.31
CA ALA A 123 -11.27 -0.89 4.85
C ALA A 123 -11.37 -0.98 6.38
N THR A 124 -11.16 0.14 7.08
CA THR A 124 -11.09 0.17 8.56
C THR A 124 -12.36 0.73 9.21
N PHE A 125 -13.24 1.38 8.46
CA PHE A 125 -14.40 2.14 8.96
C PHE A 125 -14.07 3.25 9.95
N GLU A 126 -12.78 3.59 10.05
CA GLU A 126 -12.27 4.68 10.86
C GLU A 126 -12.52 6.04 10.18
N PRO A 127 -12.67 7.13 10.94
CA PRO A 127 -12.85 8.47 10.36
C PRO A 127 -11.69 8.87 9.46
N LEU A 128 -11.95 9.63 8.39
CA LEU A 128 -10.90 10.13 7.48
C LEU A 128 -9.82 10.94 8.22
N SER A 129 -10.15 11.56 9.35
CA SER A 129 -9.20 12.30 10.19
C SER A 129 -8.12 11.41 10.81
N SER A 130 -8.38 10.12 11.03
CA SER A 130 -7.42 9.18 11.64
C SER A 130 -6.38 8.66 10.63
N ILE A 131 -6.69 8.70 9.32
CA ILE A 131 -5.77 8.23 8.27
C ILE A 131 -4.46 9.02 8.34
N PRO A 132 -3.28 8.39 8.43
CA PRO A 132 -2.02 9.12 8.44
C PRO A 132 -1.85 9.93 7.15
N ARG A 133 -1.30 11.15 7.26
CA ARG A 133 -1.11 12.05 6.10
C ARG A 133 -0.36 11.40 4.95
N ASP A 134 0.51 10.44 5.23
CA ASP A 134 1.23 9.73 4.20
C ASP A 134 0.37 8.78 3.36
N TYR A 135 -0.67 8.22 3.94
CA TYR A 135 -1.54 7.28 3.24
C TYR A 135 -2.77 7.95 2.64
N PHE A 136 -3.10 9.17 3.08
CA PHE A 136 -4.26 9.87 2.59
C PHE A 136 -4.09 10.35 1.13
N ILE A 137 -5.06 9.99 0.29
CA ILE A 137 -5.20 10.39 -1.11
C ILE A 137 -6.67 10.79 -1.38
N VAL A 138 -6.87 11.69 -2.34
CA VAL A 138 -8.20 12.19 -2.72
C VAL A 138 -8.40 12.03 -4.23
N PHE A 139 -9.55 11.49 -4.62
CA PHE A 139 -10.00 11.48 -6.02
C PHE A 139 -11.20 12.39 -6.22
N GLN A 140 -11.33 12.93 -7.42
CA GLN A 140 -12.46 13.77 -7.84
C GLN A 140 -13.20 13.04 -8.96
N ASP A 141 -14.52 12.91 -8.84
CA ASP A 141 -15.34 12.33 -9.92
C ASP A 141 -15.34 13.28 -11.12
N LYS A 142 -15.24 12.72 -12.32
CA LYS A 142 -15.00 13.48 -13.56
C LYS A 142 -16.12 14.50 -13.81
N GLY A 143 -15.74 15.78 -13.96
CA GLY A 143 -16.70 16.85 -14.25
C GLY A 143 -17.60 17.26 -13.08
N THR A 144 -17.28 16.83 -11.85
CA THR A 144 -18.06 17.17 -10.65
C THR A 144 -17.21 17.85 -9.57
N ASP A 145 -17.87 18.49 -8.61
CA ASP A 145 -17.25 19.02 -7.37
C ASP A 145 -17.35 18.00 -6.21
N ARG A 146 -17.30 16.70 -6.53
CA ARG A 146 -17.34 15.61 -5.55
C ARG A 146 -15.95 15.04 -5.35
N TYR A 147 -15.52 15.01 -4.10
CA TYR A 147 -14.19 14.55 -3.70
C TYR A 147 -14.31 13.38 -2.74
N TRP A 148 -13.48 12.37 -2.92
CA TRP A 148 -13.51 11.16 -2.12
C TRP A 148 -12.14 10.90 -1.53
N GLY A 149 -12.09 10.83 -0.21
CA GLY A 149 -10.86 10.62 0.55
C GLY A 149 -10.66 9.15 0.86
N PHE A 150 -9.44 8.65 0.67
CA PHE A 150 -9.11 7.25 0.88
C PHE A 150 -7.75 7.10 1.57
N ASP A 151 -7.61 5.98 2.26
CA ASP A 151 -6.32 5.38 2.56
C ASP A 151 -5.83 4.64 1.31
N ILE A 152 -4.67 5.06 0.80
CA ILE A 152 -4.07 4.48 -0.41
C ILE A 152 -3.84 2.97 -0.29
N ARG A 153 -3.70 2.42 0.92
CA ARG A 153 -3.53 0.97 1.14
C ARG A 153 -4.77 0.18 0.71
N SER A 154 -5.97 0.73 0.93
CA SER A 154 -7.23 0.14 0.46
C SER A 154 -7.27 0.08 -1.06
N LEU A 155 -6.81 1.17 -1.70
CA LEU A 155 -6.78 1.31 -3.16
C LEU A 155 -5.70 0.45 -3.82
N VAL A 156 -4.56 0.23 -3.16
CA VAL A 156 -3.53 -0.71 -3.61
C VAL A 156 -4.10 -2.11 -3.71
N ASN A 157 -4.83 -2.57 -2.69
CA ASN A 157 -5.49 -3.89 -2.70
C ASN A 157 -6.45 -4.02 -3.89
N GLN A 158 -7.30 -3.02 -4.12
CA GLN A 158 -8.23 -2.99 -5.25
C GLN A 158 -7.48 -3.03 -6.60
N TYR A 159 -6.45 -2.20 -6.75
CA TYR A 159 -5.70 -2.10 -7.99
C TYR A 159 -4.97 -3.40 -8.35
N GLU A 160 -4.39 -4.07 -7.35
CA GLU A 160 -3.71 -5.36 -7.55
C GLU A 160 -4.68 -6.49 -7.93
N GLN A 161 -5.90 -6.47 -7.41
CA GLN A 161 -6.93 -7.47 -7.70
C GLN A 161 -7.56 -7.27 -9.08
N CYS A 162 -7.96 -6.05 -9.40
CA CYS A 162 -8.75 -5.78 -10.61
C CYS A 162 -7.88 -5.36 -11.81
N GLY A 163 -6.69 -4.78 -11.57
CA GLY A 163 -5.86 -4.16 -12.61
C GLY A 163 -6.37 -2.79 -13.08
N LYS A 164 -7.43 -2.28 -12.46
CA LYS A 164 -8.03 -0.96 -12.71
C LYS A 164 -8.35 -0.27 -11.39
N LEU A 165 -8.30 1.05 -11.40
CA LEU A 165 -8.66 1.86 -10.24
C LEU A 165 -9.99 2.56 -10.50
N GLU A 166 -10.98 2.20 -9.69
CA GLU A 166 -12.31 2.80 -9.71
C GLU A 166 -12.60 3.36 -8.32
N ASN A 167 -13.36 4.44 -8.26
CA ASN A 167 -13.87 4.94 -6.99
C ASN A 167 -14.79 3.87 -6.36
N PRO A 168 -14.49 3.34 -5.17
CA PRO A 168 -15.29 2.29 -4.54
C PRO A 168 -16.76 2.66 -4.32
N TYR A 169 -17.07 3.95 -4.15
CA TYR A 169 -18.41 4.47 -3.90
C TYR A 169 -19.24 4.67 -5.17
N THR A 170 -18.64 5.18 -6.24
CA THR A 170 -19.36 5.53 -7.48
C THR A 170 -19.14 4.53 -8.61
N LYS A 171 -18.14 3.66 -8.50
CA LYS A 171 -17.64 2.76 -9.56
C LYS A 171 -17.14 3.47 -10.82
N GLU A 172 -17.00 4.78 -10.77
CA GLU A 172 -16.40 5.54 -11.86
C GLU A 172 -14.88 5.31 -11.90
N LEU A 173 -14.33 5.21 -13.10
CA LEU A 173 -12.88 5.13 -13.31
C LEU A 173 -12.22 6.42 -12.83
N VAL A 174 -11.08 6.27 -12.15
CA VAL A 174 -10.25 7.41 -11.75
C VAL A 174 -9.68 8.10 -12.99
N SER A 175 -9.62 9.44 -12.98
CA SER A 175 -9.04 10.21 -14.08
C SER A 175 -7.56 9.85 -14.31
N ALA A 176 -7.04 10.14 -15.51
CA ALA A 176 -5.63 9.86 -15.83
C ALA A 176 -4.67 10.55 -14.85
N GLU A 177 -4.98 11.80 -14.46
CA GLU A 177 -4.21 12.55 -13.47
C GLU A 177 -4.30 11.91 -12.09
N GLY A 178 -5.48 11.43 -11.68
CA GLY A 178 -5.66 10.73 -10.41
C GLY A 178 -4.88 9.41 -10.36
N LEU A 179 -4.85 8.67 -11.47
CA LEU A 179 -4.07 7.44 -11.61
C LEU A 179 -2.56 7.71 -11.56
N GLU A 180 -2.09 8.78 -12.21
CA GLU A 180 -0.69 9.21 -12.13
C GLU A 180 -0.30 9.58 -10.69
N GLN A 181 -1.14 10.33 -9.98
CA GLN A 181 -0.89 10.66 -8.57
C GLN A 181 -0.88 9.43 -7.67
N PHE A 182 -1.77 8.47 -7.93
CA PHE A 182 -1.79 7.19 -7.23
C PHE A 182 -0.46 6.44 -7.42
N HIS A 183 0.00 6.26 -8.65
CA HIS A 183 1.26 5.58 -8.94
C HIS A 183 2.47 6.28 -8.31
N LEU A 184 2.56 7.61 -8.46
CA LEU A 184 3.60 8.41 -7.84
C LEU A 184 3.63 8.19 -6.32
N ARG A 185 2.46 8.14 -5.68
CA ARG A 185 2.39 7.97 -4.23
C ARG A 185 2.78 6.57 -3.79
N VAL A 186 2.34 5.53 -4.49
CA VAL A 186 2.77 4.14 -4.23
C VAL A 186 4.29 4.03 -4.34
N ASP A 187 4.90 4.63 -5.36
CA ASP A 187 6.36 4.60 -5.54
C ASP A 187 7.11 5.35 -4.43
N ILE A 188 6.58 6.49 -3.97
CA ILE A 188 7.16 7.20 -2.82
C ILE A 188 7.09 6.34 -1.56
N LEU A 189 5.94 5.73 -1.27
CA LEU A 189 5.78 4.87 -0.09
C LEU A 189 6.73 3.66 -0.15
N ARG A 190 6.90 3.05 -1.32
CA ARG A 190 7.86 1.96 -1.54
C ARG A 190 9.30 2.39 -1.29
N LYS A 191 9.71 3.56 -1.81
CA LYS A 191 11.05 4.14 -1.57
C LYS A 191 11.30 4.43 -0.10
N LEU A 192 10.27 4.86 0.63
CA LEU A 192 10.31 5.11 2.07
C LEU A 192 10.15 3.83 2.92
N LYS A 193 10.04 2.66 2.30
CA LYS A 193 9.80 1.36 2.97
C LYS A 193 8.59 1.37 3.90
N LYS A 194 7.55 2.13 3.54
CA LYS A 194 6.28 2.18 4.28
C LYS A 194 5.38 1.02 3.85
N PRO A 195 4.64 0.38 4.77
CA PRO A 195 3.73 -0.72 4.42
C PRO A 195 2.62 -0.23 3.48
N LEU A 196 2.36 -0.99 2.42
CA LEU A 196 1.35 -0.70 1.39
C LEU A 196 0.03 -1.44 1.61
N HIS A 197 -0.03 -2.35 2.56
CA HIS A 197 -1.22 -3.11 2.93
C HIS A 197 -1.52 -2.85 4.41
N PHE A 198 -2.79 -3.02 4.81
CA PHE A 198 -3.13 -3.07 6.22
C PHE A 198 -2.50 -4.30 6.85
N GLU A 199 -2.14 -4.20 8.13
CA GLU A 199 -1.81 -5.38 8.92
C GLU A 199 -3.08 -6.23 9.02
N GLU A 200 -3.01 -7.50 8.61
CA GLU A 200 -4.16 -8.41 8.68
C GLU A 200 -4.53 -8.65 10.14
N ILE A 201 -5.50 -7.90 10.67
CA ILE A 201 -6.15 -8.19 11.95
C ILE A 201 -7.22 -9.25 11.69
N SER A 202 -6.85 -10.41 11.17
CA SER A 202 -7.80 -11.50 10.95
C SER A 202 -7.77 -12.51 12.09
N GLY A 203 -6.73 -12.50 12.93
CA GLY A 203 -6.47 -13.58 13.91
C GLY A 203 -6.26 -14.95 13.25
N LEU A 204 -6.24 -14.99 11.91
CA LEU A 204 -6.06 -16.20 11.14
C LEU A 204 -4.58 -16.52 11.01
N THR A 205 -4.27 -17.81 11.01
CA THR A 205 -2.92 -18.24 10.61
C THR A 205 -2.70 -17.96 9.12
N ALA A 206 -1.44 -17.85 8.71
CA ALA A 206 -1.09 -17.67 7.30
C ALA A 206 -1.65 -18.80 6.41
N GLU A 207 -1.76 -20.02 6.95
CA GLU A 207 -2.37 -21.17 6.27
C GLU A 207 -3.89 -21.01 6.12
N GLN A 208 -4.59 -20.55 7.16
CA GLN A 208 -6.02 -20.27 7.10
C GLN A 208 -6.34 -19.16 6.08
N SER A 209 -5.60 -18.05 6.13
CA SER A 209 -5.74 -16.94 5.17
C SER A 209 -5.51 -17.44 3.73
N TRP A 210 -4.48 -18.27 3.53
CA TRP A 210 -4.21 -18.90 2.24
C TRP A 210 -5.35 -19.81 1.76
N ASN A 211 -5.86 -20.68 2.63
CA ASN A 211 -6.94 -21.61 2.28
C ASN A 211 -8.24 -20.88 1.93
N LEU A 212 -8.58 -19.80 2.66
CA LEU A 212 -9.73 -18.94 2.35
C LEU A 212 -9.57 -18.27 0.98
N ARG A 213 -8.36 -17.84 0.64
CA ARG A 213 -8.07 -17.24 -0.65
C ARG A 213 -8.23 -18.23 -1.81
N VAL A 214 -7.72 -19.46 -1.65
CA VAL A 214 -7.93 -20.52 -2.65
C VAL A 214 -9.43 -20.85 -2.80
N LEU A 215 -10.15 -20.92 -1.68
CA LEU A 215 -11.60 -21.16 -1.67
C LEU A 215 -12.37 -20.06 -2.42
N ASP A 216 -12.05 -18.79 -2.18
CA ASP A 216 -12.67 -17.65 -2.89
C ASP A 216 -12.47 -17.74 -4.41
N VAL A 217 -11.29 -18.12 -4.88
CA VAL A 217 -11.04 -18.35 -6.32
C VAL A 217 -11.89 -19.50 -6.87
N CYS A 218 -11.98 -20.62 -6.15
CA CYS A 218 -12.81 -21.76 -6.55
C CYS A 218 -14.31 -21.39 -6.60
N LEU A 219 -14.80 -20.61 -5.63
CA LEU A 219 -16.19 -20.13 -5.61
C LEU A 219 -16.48 -19.19 -6.78
N ARG A 220 -15.55 -18.29 -7.13
CA ARG A 220 -15.70 -17.41 -8.30
C ARG A 220 -15.73 -18.20 -9.61
N LEU A 221 -14.91 -19.25 -9.72
CA LEU A 221 -14.94 -20.16 -10.88
C LEU A 221 -16.28 -20.90 -10.97
N ASP A 222 -16.82 -21.37 -9.84
CA ASP A 222 -18.15 -22.03 -9.79
C ASP A 222 -19.26 -21.07 -10.24
N MET A 223 -19.23 -19.82 -9.77
CA MET A 223 -20.16 -18.77 -10.23
C MET A 223 -20.05 -18.46 -11.73
N LEU A 224 -18.90 -18.75 -12.35
CA LEU A 224 -18.68 -18.61 -13.79
C LEU A 224 -19.00 -19.89 -14.59
N GLY A 225 -19.57 -20.91 -13.92
CA GLY A 225 -20.00 -22.16 -14.53
C GLY A 225 -18.97 -23.29 -14.47
N TYR A 226 -17.83 -23.09 -13.80
CA TYR A 226 -16.75 -24.06 -13.69
C TYR A 226 -16.52 -24.48 -12.24
N ARG A 227 -17.19 -25.55 -11.82
CA ARG A 227 -16.98 -26.22 -10.53
C ARG A 227 -15.56 -26.76 -10.40
N ILE A 228 -14.79 -26.19 -9.48
CA ILE A 228 -13.40 -26.55 -9.22
C ILE A 228 -13.27 -26.88 -7.73
N ALA A 229 -12.66 -28.02 -7.42
CA ALA A 229 -12.32 -28.37 -6.04
C ALA A 229 -11.00 -27.70 -5.62
N THR A 230 -10.90 -27.25 -4.37
CA THR A 230 -9.69 -26.57 -3.85
C THR A 230 -8.46 -27.47 -3.93
N GLN A 231 -8.63 -28.79 -3.74
CA GLN A 231 -7.58 -29.80 -3.84
C GLN A 231 -6.89 -29.82 -5.21
N TRP A 232 -7.61 -29.51 -6.29
CA TRP A 232 -7.04 -29.54 -7.64
C TRP A 232 -5.95 -28.49 -7.86
N PHE A 233 -5.91 -27.46 -7.00
CA PHE A 233 -4.85 -26.46 -6.95
C PHE A 233 -3.93 -26.65 -5.73
N SER A 234 -4.50 -26.91 -4.55
CA SER A 234 -3.73 -27.03 -3.30
C SER A 234 -2.78 -28.21 -3.30
N ASP A 235 -3.12 -29.32 -3.98
CA ASP A 235 -2.31 -30.54 -3.98
C ASP A 235 -1.17 -30.49 -5.00
N LEU A 236 -1.11 -29.45 -5.84
CA LEU A 236 -0.07 -29.31 -6.85
C LEU A 236 1.32 -29.17 -6.22
N THR A 237 2.25 -29.97 -6.72
CA THR A 237 3.68 -29.92 -6.41
C THR A 237 4.34 -28.71 -7.07
N ALA A 238 5.60 -28.42 -6.72
CA ALA A 238 6.34 -27.32 -7.33
C ALA A 238 6.51 -27.49 -8.86
N PRO A 239 6.90 -28.66 -9.39
CA PRO A 239 6.96 -28.88 -10.86
C PRO A 239 5.60 -28.72 -11.54
N GLU A 240 4.51 -29.17 -10.92
CA GLU A 240 3.16 -28.99 -11.46
C GLU A 240 2.74 -27.52 -11.46
N ASN A 241 3.09 -26.75 -10.44
CA ASN A 241 2.86 -25.31 -10.44
C ASN A 241 3.68 -24.58 -11.52
N GLN A 242 4.93 -24.99 -11.75
CA GLN A 242 5.73 -24.45 -12.86
C GLN A 242 5.04 -24.75 -14.20
N LYS A 243 4.61 -26.00 -14.40
CA LYS A 243 3.90 -26.43 -15.61
C LYS A 243 2.59 -25.67 -15.80
N LEU A 244 1.82 -25.44 -14.73
CA LEU A 244 0.60 -24.64 -14.77
C LEU A 244 0.88 -23.22 -15.28
N TYR A 245 1.88 -22.54 -14.72
CA TYR A 245 2.25 -21.20 -15.17
C TYR A 245 2.65 -21.18 -16.65
N ILE A 246 3.50 -22.13 -17.06
CA ILE A 246 4.00 -22.23 -18.44
C ILE A 246 2.84 -22.49 -19.41
N ASN A 247 1.92 -23.38 -19.05
CA ASN A 247 0.77 -23.71 -19.87
C ASN A 247 -0.19 -22.52 -19.97
N LEU A 248 -0.50 -21.82 -18.87
CA LEU A 248 -1.29 -20.59 -18.91
C LEU A 248 -0.61 -19.50 -19.75
N HIS A 249 0.72 -19.36 -19.66
CA HIS A 249 1.47 -18.43 -20.48
C HIS A 249 1.40 -18.79 -21.97
N SER A 250 1.51 -20.08 -22.31
CA SER A 250 1.39 -20.55 -23.69
C SER A 250 -0.04 -20.36 -24.21
N LEU A 251 -1.07 -20.73 -23.44
CA LEU A 251 -2.47 -20.51 -23.81
C LEU A 251 -2.77 -19.02 -24.05
N TRP A 252 -2.22 -18.13 -23.22
CA TRP A 252 -2.41 -16.69 -23.38
C TRP A 252 -1.67 -16.10 -24.59
N ASN A 253 -0.49 -16.60 -24.94
CA ASN A 253 0.36 -15.97 -25.97
C ASN A 253 0.35 -16.69 -27.32
N SER A 254 0.21 -18.01 -27.33
CA SER A 254 0.35 -18.87 -28.51
C SER A 254 -0.98 -19.19 -29.18
N ASN A 255 -2.12 -18.94 -28.53
CA ASN A 255 -3.42 -19.23 -29.12
C ASN A 255 -3.76 -18.18 -30.20
N LEU A 256 -3.75 -18.61 -31.47
CA LEU A 256 -4.08 -17.81 -32.64
C LEU A 256 -5.52 -17.25 -32.60
N ASP A 257 -6.42 -17.90 -31.85
CA ASP A 257 -7.83 -17.53 -31.73
C ASP A 257 -8.10 -16.47 -30.65
N LEU A 258 -7.06 -16.02 -29.92
CA LEU A 258 -7.20 -14.96 -28.93
C LEU A 258 -6.59 -13.65 -29.46
N PRO A 259 -7.34 -12.86 -30.27
CA PRO A 259 -6.84 -11.59 -30.78
C PRO A 259 -6.56 -10.61 -29.62
N VAL A 260 -5.68 -9.65 -29.86
CA VAL A 260 -5.20 -8.70 -28.83
C VAL A 260 -6.37 -7.93 -28.20
N GLU A 261 -7.39 -7.64 -28.99
CA GLU A 261 -8.63 -6.99 -28.58
C GLU A 261 -9.36 -7.84 -27.53
N LEU A 262 -9.47 -9.16 -27.75
CA LEU A 262 -10.11 -10.06 -26.80
C LEU A 262 -9.24 -10.24 -25.54
N LYS A 263 -7.90 -10.27 -25.66
CA LYS A 263 -7.01 -10.24 -24.48
C LYS A 263 -7.23 -9.01 -23.62
N ASN A 264 -7.39 -7.84 -24.25
CA ASN A 264 -7.68 -6.59 -23.57
C ASN A 264 -9.07 -6.55 -22.93
N ARG A 265 -10.06 -7.26 -23.50
CA ARG A 265 -11.37 -7.43 -22.88
C ARG A 265 -11.33 -8.33 -21.64
N ILE A 266 -10.59 -9.44 -21.70
CA ILE A 266 -10.48 -10.39 -20.58
C ILE A 266 -9.62 -9.81 -19.44
N VAL A 267 -8.43 -9.28 -19.78
CA VAL A 267 -7.53 -8.64 -18.83
C VAL A 267 -7.06 -7.31 -19.42
N PRO A 268 -7.72 -6.20 -19.06
CA PRO A 268 -7.27 -4.87 -19.44
C PRO A 268 -5.83 -4.60 -18.97
N ASN A 269 -5.08 -3.86 -19.78
CA ASN A 269 -3.72 -3.40 -19.46
C ASN A 269 -2.72 -4.54 -19.12
N HIS A 270 -2.96 -5.77 -19.63
CA HIS A 270 -2.14 -6.95 -19.29
C HIS A 270 -0.67 -6.88 -19.75
N ASN A 271 -0.31 -5.93 -20.61
CA ASN A 271 1.05 -5.74 -21.13
C ASN A 271 1.82 -4.59 -20.48
N GLU A 272 1.14 -3.70 -19.74
CA GLU A 272 1.80 -2.55 -19.10
C GLU A 272 2.74 -3.00 -17.99
N THR A 273 3.78 -2.21 -17.72
CA THR A 273 4.86 -2.59 -16.79
C THR A 273 4.37 -2.95 -15.39
N LEU A 274 3.36 -2.23 -14.87
CA LEU A 274 2.85 -2.42 -13.51
C LEU A 274 1.75 -3.49 -13.42
N THR A 275 0.92 -3.61 -14.45
CA THR A 275 -0.22 -4.54 -14.52
C THR A 275 0.09 -5.75 -15.40
N ARG A 276 1.36 -6.01 -15.68
CA ARG A 276 1.78 -7.16 -16.49
C ARG A 276 1.20 -8.44 -15.92
N LEU A 277 0.44 -9.18 -16.74
CA LEU A 277 -0.20 -10.42 -16.32
C LEU A 277 0.84 -11.50 -16.02
N PHE A 278 1.74 -11.76 -16.97
CA PHE A 278 2.85 -12.70 -16.79
C PHE A 278 4.15 -11.96 -16.45
N LYS A 279 4.50 -11.93 -15.16
CA LYS A 279 5.67 -11.17 -14.66
C LYS A 279 7.01 -11.80 -15.08
N LEU A 280 7.04 -13.11 -15.29
CA LEU A 280 8.24 -13.87 -15.67
C LEU A 280 8.03 -14.64 -16.98
N PRO A 281 9.05 -14.72 -17.84
CA PRO A 281 9.03 -15.59 -19.01
C PRO A 281 9.15 -17.08 -18.60
N PRO A 282 8.66 -18.03 -19.42
CA PRO A 282 8.62 -19.47 -19.10
C PRO A 282 9.96 -20.06 -18.64
N HIS A 283 11.07 -19.72 -19.32
CA HIS A 283 12.39 -20.25 -18.98
C HIS A 283 12.85 -19.84 -17.57
N LYS A 284 12.44 -18.68 -17.04
CA LYS A 284 12.79 -18.25 -15.68
C LYS A 284 11.98 -18.97 -14.60
N ILE A 285 10.78 -19.41 -14.94
CA ILE A 285 9.88 -20.10 -14.00
C ILE A 285 10.39 -21.51 -13.68
N MET A 286 11.00 -22.18 -14.65
CA MET A 286 11.58 -23.52 -14.47
C MET A 286 12.63 -23.58 -13.36
N PHE A 287 13.35 -22.49 -13.11
CA PHE A 287 14.37 -22.41 -12.06
C PHE A 287 13.80 -22.08 -10.67
N LYS A 288 12.50 -21.77 -10.57
CA LYS A 288 11.89 -21.36 -9.32
C LYS A 288 11.39 -22.59 -8.55
N THR A 289 12.04 -22.91 -7.43
CA THR A 289 11.75 -24.14 -6.66
C THR A 289 10.84 -23.92 -5.45
N GLU A 290 10.70 -22.68 -4.98
CA GLU A 290 9.93 -22.37 -3.78
C GLU A 290 8.42 -22.44 -4.07
N LEU A 291 7.76 -23.41 -3.42
CA LEU A 291 6.36 -23.79 -3.68
C LEU A 291 5.37 -22.68 -3.35
N ASN A 292 5.51 -21.98 -2.23
CA ASN A 292 4.52 -20.99 -1.82
C ASN A 292 4.52 -19.78 -2.76
N SER A 293 5.67 -19.39 -3.28
CA SER A 293 5.82 -18.30 -4.24
C SER A 293 5.30 -18.69 -5.61
N LEU A 294 5.48 -19.93 -6.05
CA LEU A 294 4.84 -20.47 -7.25
C LEU A 294 3.32 -20.48 -7.11
N ARG A 295 2.80 -21.01 -6.00
CA ARG A 295 1.37 -21.03 -5.68
C ARG A 295 0.79 -19.61 -5.67
N ARG A 296 1.42 -18.67 -4.96
CA ARG A 296 0.99 -17.25 -4.94
C ARG A 296 0.98 -16.64 -6.35
N MET A 297 1.98 -16.93 -7.16
CA MET A 297 2.08 -16.40 -8.53
C MET A 297 0.95 -16.92 -9.41
N ASN A 298 0.68 -18.23 -9.37
CA ASN A 298 -0.42 -18.84 -10.13
C ASN A 298 -1.78 -18.36 -9.63
N LEU A 299 -1.99 -18.26 -8.32
CA LEU A 299 -3.26 -17.80 -7.76
C LEU A 299 -3.55 -16.34 -8.14
N ASN A 300 -2.55 -15.45 -8.02
CA ASN A 300 -2.66 -14.05 -8.48
C ASN A 300 -3.01 -13.97 -9.99
N LEU A 301 -2.40 -14.83 -10.80
CA LEU A 301 -2.65 -14.88 -12.25
C LEU A 301 -4.10 -15.30 -12.53
N ILE A 302 -4.57 -16.36 -11.87
CA ILE A 302 -5.92 -16.89 -12.00
C ILE A 302 -6.96 -15.86 -11.56
N GLU A 303 -6.78 -15.24 -10.39
CA GLU A 303 -7.67 -14.20 -9.88
C GLU A 303 -7.90 -13.07 -10.90
N ARG A 304 -6.82 -12.64 -11.56
CA ARG A 304 -6.89 -11.62 -12.60
C ARG A 304 -7.60 -12.12 -13.85
N LEU A 305 -7.31 -13.33 -14.31
CA LEU A 305 -8.00 -13.92 -15.49
C LEU A 305 -9.51 -13.97 -15.30
N ILE A 306 -10.00 -14.31 -14.10
CA ILE A 306 -11.44 -14.50 -13.85
C ILE A 306 -12.18 -13.23 -13.41
N SER A 307 -11.46 -12.19 -12.97
CA SER A 307 -12.07 -11.01 -12.33
C SER A 307 -11.89 -9.69 -13.11
N SER A 308 -10.89 -9.59 -13.99
CA SER A 308 -10.50 -8.30 -14.58
C SER A 308 -11.44 -7.78 -15.68
N ALA A 309 -12.21 -8.65 -16.34
CA ALA A 309 -13.09 -8.24 -17.44
C ALA A 309 -14.34 -7.48 -16.94
N ASP A 310 -14.89 -6.60 -17.77
CA ASP A 310 -16.13 -5.88 -17.45
C ASP A 310 -17.37 -6.75 -17.67
N SER A 311 -17.40 -7.51 -18.77
CA SER A 311 -18.55 -8.33 -19.15
C SER A 311 -18.49 -9.72 -18.51
N GLN A 312 -19.65 -10.28 -18.17
CA GLN A 312 -19.73 -11.64 -17.63
C GLN A 312 -19.25 -12.68 -18.65
N SER A 313 -19.55 -12.50 -19.94
CA SER A 313 -19.09 -13.40 -21.01
C SER A 313 -17.57 -13.45 -21.11
N ASP A 314 -16.89 -12.31 -20.98
CA ASP A 314 -15.42 -12.27 -21.04
C ASP A 314 -14.79 -12.89 -19.78
N LYS A 315 -15.42 -12.74 -18.60
CA LYS A 315 -15.01 -13.46 -17.37
C LYS A 315 -15.13 -14.97 -17.52
N VAL A 316 -16.20 -15.46 -18.15
CA VAL A 316 -16.39 -16.89 -18.45
C VAL A 316 -15.28 -17.41 -19.35
N ILE A 317 -14.82 -16.63 -20.33
CA ILE A 317 -13.66 -16.97 -21.16
C ILE A 317 -12.39 -17.06 -20.29
N GLY A 318 -12.14 -16.09 -19.42
CA GLY A 318 -11.00 -16.12 -18.48
C GLY A 318 -11.03 -17.34 -17.53
N ALA A 319 -12.20 -17.72 -17.05
CA ALA A 319 -12.42 -18.93 -16.26
C ALA A 319 -12.15 -20.20 -17.07
N MET A 320 -12.60 -20.26 -18.32
CA MET A 320 -12.31 -21.37 -19.24
C MET A 320 -10.79 -21.58 -19.39
N TYR A 321 -10.03 -20.52 -19.68
CA TYR A 321 -8.57 -20.59 -19.78
C TYR A 321 -7.91 -21.09 -18.50
N THR A 322 -8.41 -20.65 -17.35
CA THR A 322 -7.94 -21.12 -16.04
C THR A 322 -8.16 -22.63 -15.88
N VAL A 323 -9.36 -23.11 -16.18
CA VAL A 323 -9.74 -24.52 -16.02
C VAL A 323 -8.97 -25.41 -16.99
N ILE A 324 -8.77 -24.96 -18.24
CA ILE A 324 -7.89 -25.61 -19.21
C ILE A 324 -6.48 -25.72 -18.64
N GLY A 325 -5.93 -24.64 -18.10
CA GLY A 325 -4.61 -24.67 -17.45
C GLY A 325 -4.52 -25.70 -16.33
N ILE A 326 -5.50 -25.71 -15.42
CA ILE A 326 -5.53 -26.65 -14.28
C ILE A 326 -5.68 -28.11 -14.75
N SER A 327 -6.47 -28.40 -15.79
CA SER A 327 -6.68 -29.77 -16.30
C SER A 327 -5.39 -30.41 -16.87
N THR A 328 -4.44 -29.59 -17.31
CA THR A 328 -3.12 -30.07 -17.79
C THR A 328 -2.23 -30.61 -16.67
N VAL A 329 -2.46 -30.20 -15.42
CA VAL A 329 -1.63 -30.56 -14.25
C VAL A 329 -2.38 -31.41 -13.23
N SER A 330 -3.69 -31.23 -13.08
CA SER A 330 -4.53 -32.01 -12.17
C SER A 330 -5.31 -33.08 -12.93
N LYS A 331 -5.06 -34.35 -12.57
CA LYS A 331 -5.76 -35.51 -13.17
C LYS A 331 -7.26 -35.48 -12.84
N GLU A 332 -7.61 -35.10 -11.62
CA GLU A 332 -9.01 -35.04 -11.18
C GLU A 332 -9.76 -33.93 -11.91
N CYS A 333 -9.13 -32.76 -12.11
CA CYS A 333 -9.71 -31.70 -12.93
C CYS A 333 -9.93 -32.15 -14.38
N ARG A 334 -8.99 -32.91 -14.96
CA ARG A 334 -9.10 -33.45 -16.32
C ARG A 334 -10.26 -34.42 -16.47
N ARG A 335 -10.48 -35.27 -15.47
CA ARG A 335 -11.62 -36.21 -15.43
C ARG A 335 -12.96 -35.47 -15.32
N ALA A 336 -12.99 -34.37 -14.57
CA ALA A 336 -14.19 -33.55 -14.43
C ALA A 336 -14.55 -32.77 -15.70
N TYR A 337 -13.53 -32.39 -16.50
CA TYR A 337 -13.71 -31.65 -17.76
C TYR A 337 -13.01 -32.32 -18.96
N PRO A 338 -13.47 -33.51 -19.43
CA PRO A 338 -12.81 -34.23 -20.53
C PRO A 338 -12.78 -33.42 -21.83
N TRP A 339 -13.88 -32.74 -22.17
CA TRP A 339 -14.03 -31.92 -23.37
C TRP A 339 -13.04 -30.74 -23.46
N LEU A 340 -12.59 -30.21 -22.32
CA LEU A 340 -11.55 -29.17 -22.29
C LEU A 340 -10.16 -29.74 -22.55
N SER A 341 -9.92 -31.00 -22.19
CA SER A 341 -8.62 -31.63 -22.40
C SER A 341 -8.40 -32.02 -23.86
N GLU A 342 -9.46 -32.46 -24.54
CA GLU A 342 -9.47 -32.78 -25.97
C GLU A 342 -9.19 -31.55 -26.84
N ALA A 343 -9.65 -30.36 -26.43
CA ALA A 343 -9.41 -29.11 -27.14
C ALA A 343 -7.95 -28.60 -27.06
N THR A 344 -7.11 -29.24 -26.24
CA THR A 344 -5.70 -28.85 -26.04
C THR A 344 -4.69 -29.95 -26.40
N ALA A 345 -5.18 -31.14 -26.78
CA ALA A 345 -4.38 -32.22 -27.33
C ALA A 345 -4.21 -32.02 -28.84
#